data_AF-A0A8T4TJY9-F1
#
_entry.id   AF-A0A8T4TJY9-F1
#
_cell.length_a   1.000
_cell.length_b   1.000
_cell.length_c   1.000
_cell.angle_alpha   90.00
_cell.angle_beta   90.00
_cell.angle_gamma   90.00
#
_symmetry.space_group_name_H-M   'P 1'
#
loop_
_entity.id
_entity.type
_entity.pdbx_description
1 polymer ?
#
loop_
_entity_poly.entity_id
_entity_poly.type
_entity_poly.pdbx_seq_one_letter_code
_entity_poly.pdbx_strand_id
1 'polypeptide(L)'
;EVEIKKWVGKKQGYKNIKRKIPSTKEFFKLAGYYLSEGSISSGHYLNFSFSNKEVELMEDVKHLLKKVFNIEKVLEMHHKKNNGTSLVVCSTELCRIFGIFGKKANKKNIPQWMMLEDQEKQKCLIESYFNGDGNYYKKPCKSGIKEVLRLNSVSEKLTKQCRDILLRLGIVSFINARDRSKENRQTMYTLGITGEYMSKFGEMTGIKIHKKLNGKNRASMFGINKDFAFFPIKEINSREVKDEIVYNFSVEANETYCVAGAAAHNCSAPQYNKNNIHAGCVEIYVKKGARVRYSSIENWSKNTYNLNTKRAIVEEDGIMEWINGNLGSGFTMLYPSSILKGKRARTEMIGIAFAGNGQNQDTGSKVIHIAPDTSSTIIAKSISKDGGITTYRGLVKINKGATNAKSNVECDALMVDNISRSDTIPYIQILENKSEIGHEARTGKISQEKIFYLMSRGFSEEEAKKMIVSGFIEPITKQLPGEYAIELNRLIELEMEGSLG
;
A
#
# COMPACT_ATOMS: atom_id res chain seq x y z
N GLU A 1 -10.02 -5.26 -23.80
CA GLU A 1 -8.91 -6.07 -24.36
C GLU A 1 -7.59 -5.53 -23.83
N VAL A 2 -6.66 -6.40 -23.42
CA VAL A 2 -5.33 -5.96 -22.93
C VAL A 2 -4.27 -6.23 -24.01
N GLU A 3 -3.52 -5.20 -24.42
CA GLU A 3 -2.44 -5.32 -25.40
C GLU A 3 -1.14 -5.74 -24.71
N ILE A 4 -0.55 -6.87 -25.10
CA ILE A 4 0.73 -7.32 -24.55
C ILE A 4 1.87 -6.55 -25.25
N LYS A 5 2.62 -5.71 -24.52
CA LYS A 5 3.83 -5.06 -25.05
C LYS A 5 4.96 -6.08 -25.24
N LYS A 6 5.56 -6.06 -26.44
CA LYS A 6 6.85 -6.58 -26.91
C LYS A 6 7.50 -7.67 -26.02
N TRP A 7 7.49 -8.91 -26.50
CA TRP A 7 8.42 -9.94 -26.02
C TRP A 7 9.56 -10.12 -27.02
N VAL A 8 10.81 -9.89 -26.58
CA VAL A 8 12.03 -10.15 -27.36
C VAL A 8 12.63 -11.46 -26.88
N GLY A 9 12.14 -12.58 -27.40
CA GLY A 9 12.78 -13.88 -27.21
C GLY A 9 13.86 -14.10 -28.26
N LYS A 10 15.12 -14.26 -27.83
CA LYS A 10 16.19 -14.69 -28.72
C LYS A 10 15.94 -16.14 -29.17
N LYS A 11 16.04 -16.33 -30.49
CA LYS A 11 16.04 -17.60 -31.25
C LYS A 11 14.74 -18.43 -31.22
N GLN A 12 13.84 -18.09 -32.14
CA GLN A 12 13.20 -19.03 -33.09
C GLN A 12 12.33 -18.16 -34.02
N GLY A 13 12.56 -18.23 -35.33
CA GLY A 13 12.07 -17.30 -36.36
C GLY A 13 10.55 -17.19 -36.52
N TYR A 14 9.87 -16.64 -35.52
CA TYR A 14 8.44 -16.41 -35.53
C TYR A 14 8.13 -14.91 -35.58
N LYS A 15 7.23 -14.51 -36.49
CA LYS A 15 6.74 -13.13 -36.60
C LYS A 15 6.19 -12.62 -35.26
N ASN A 16 6.49 -11.38 -34.94
CA ASN A 16 5.91 -10.64 -33.81
C ASN A 16 4.42 -10.42 -34.07
N ILE A 17 3.54 -11.08 -33.32
CA ILE A 17 2.11 -10.82 -33.40
C ILE A 17 1.69 -10.10 -32.12
N LYS A 18 1.31 -8.82 -32.24
CA LYS A 18 0.60 -8.10 -31.18
C LYS A 18 -0.76 -8.76 -31.01
N ARG A 19 -1.06 -9.28 -29.82
CA ARG A 19 -2.36 -9.89 -29.54
C ARG A 19 -3.01 -9.28 -28.33
N LYS A 20 -4.33 -9.23 -28.41
CA LYS A 20 -5.23 -8.70 -27.43
C LYS A 20 -5.82 -9.87 -26.64
N ILE A 21 -5.68 -9.86 -25.32
CA ILE A 21 -6.34 -10.85 -24.47
C ILE A 21 -7.73 -10.30 -24.09
N PRO A 22 -8.80 -11.10 -24.26
CA PRO A 22 -10.13 -10.71 -23.82
C PRO A 22 -10.20 -10.63 -22.29
N SER A 23 -10.73 -9.54 -21.76
CA SER A 23 -10.95 -9.37 -20.31
C SER A 23 -12.42 -9.69 -19.98
N THR A 24 -12.83 -10.92 -20.25
CA THR A 24 -14.20 -11.42 -20.06
C THR A 24 -14.28 -12.41 -18.90
N LYS A 25 -15.48 -12.63 -18.34
CA LYS A 25 -15.70 -13.61 -17.26
C LYS A 25 -15.30 -15.02 -17.70
N GLU A 26 -15.60 -15.37 -18.96
CA GLU A 26 -15.25 -16.65 -19.57
C GLU A 26 -13.74 -16.87 -19.66
N PHE A 27 -12.96 -15.84 -20.02
CA PHE A 27 -11.52 -15.96 -20.06
C PHE A 27 -10.94 -16.12 -18.64
N PHE A 28 -11.47 -15.40 -17.65
CA PHE A 28 -11.07 -15.58 -16.25
C PHE A 28 -11.38 -16.98 -15.73
N LYS A 29 -12.54 -17.54 -16.08
CA LYS A 29 -12.92 -18.91 -15.76
C LYS A 29 -11.96 -19.93 -16.41
N LEU A 30 -11.64 -19.75 -17.68
CA LEU A 30 -10.68 -20.63 -18.38
C LEU A 30 -9.26 -20.49 -17.81
N ALA A 31 -8.86 -19.29 -17.39
CA ALA A 31 -7.59 -19.06 -16.70
C ALA A 31 -7.53 -19.77 -15.34
N GLY A 32 -8.62 -19.82 -14.58
CA GLY A 32 -8.68 -20.58 -13.33
C GLY A 32 -8.49 -22.08 -13.54
N TYR A 33 -9.13 -22.66 -14.56
CA TYR A 33 -8.88 -24.05 -14.97
C TYR A 33 -7.44 -24.30 -15.41
N TYR A 34 -6.82 -23.32 -16.08
CA TYR A 34 -5.41 -23.44 -16.42
C TYR A 34 -4.53 -23.40 -15.15
N LEU A 35 -4.90 -22.60 -14.15
CA LEU A 35 -4.16 -22.50 -12.91
C LEU A 35 -4.22 -23.79 -12.06
N SER A 36 -5.32 -24.56 -12.11
CA SER A 36 -5.37 -25.92 -11.55
C SER A 36 -4.75 -26.94 -12.50
N GLU A 37 -5.44 -27.28 -13.58
CA GLU A 37 -5.18 -28.46 -14.39
C GLU A 37 -4.28 -28.19 -15.62
N GLY A 38 -4.02 -26.92 -15.90
CA GLY A 38 -3.31 -26.49 -17.10
C GLY A 38 -1.80 -26.74 -17.07
N SER A 39 -1.26 -27.14 -18.21
CA SER A 39 0.19 -27.20 -18.48
C SER A 39 0.52 -26.96 -19.96
N ILE A 40 1.76 -26.60 -20.24
CA ILE A 40 2.26 -26.42 -21.62
C ILE A 40 3.39 -27.41 -21.89
N SER A 41 3.22 -28.22 -22.93
CA SER A 41 4.21 -29.20 -23.39
C SER A 41 4.83 -28.79 -24.72
N SER A 42 6.15 -28.90 -24.83
CA SER A 42 6.94 -28.60 -26.04
C SER A 42 6.74 -27.21 -26.65
N GLY A 43 6.05 -26.28 -25.96
CA GLY A 43 5.71 -24.95 -26.46
C GLY A 43 4.58 -24.90 -27.49
N HIS A 44 4.01 -26.06 -27.86
CA HIS A 44 3.02 -26.19 -28.92
C HIS A 44 1.70 -26.81 -28.46
N TYR A 45 1.69 -27.50 -27.31
CA TYR A 45 0.53 -28.19 -26.78
C TYR A 45 0.10 -27.56 -25.47
N LEU A 46 -1.13 -27.03 -25.45
CA LEU A 46 -1.83 -26.62 -24.24
C LEU A 46 -2.61 -27.84 -23.74
N ASN A 47 -2.37 -28.25 -22.50
CA ASN A 47 -3.00 -29.43 -21.92
C ASN A 47 -3.78 -29.03 -20.66
N PHE A 48 -4.94 -29.64 -20.46
CA PHE A 48 -5.66 -29.65 -19.19
C PHE A 48 -5.88 -31.11 -18.79
N SER A 49 -5.44 -31.52 -17.60
CA SER A 49 -5.51 -32.92 -17.17
C SER A 49 -6.53 -33.08 -16.06
N PHE A 50 -7.51 -33.95 -16.26
CA PHE A 50 -8.59 -34.18 -15.31
C PHE A 50 -8.67 -35.65 -14.90
N SER A 51 -9.29 -35.94 -13.77
CA SER A 51 -9.76 -37.27 -13.42
C SER A 51 -10.93 -37.67 -14.35
N ASN A 52 -11.06 -38.96 -14.66
CA ASN A 52 -12.19 -39.45 -15.46
C ASN A 52 -13.58 -39.19 -14.84
N LYS A 53 -13.64 -38.81 -13.56
CA LYS A 53 -14.88 -38.47 -12.86
C LYS A 53 -15.29 -37.00 -13.06
N GLU A 54 -14.42 -36.16 -13.60
CA GLU A 54 -14.61 -34.70 -13.72
C GLU A 54 -15.15 -34.31 -15.10
N VAL A 55 -16.16 -35.04 -15.58
CA VAL A 55 -16.72 -34.88 -16.93
C VAL A 55 -17.26 -33.48 -17.15
N GLU A 56 -17.94 -32.90 -16.17
CA GLU A 56 -18.51 -31.55 -16.26
C GLU A 56 -17.42 -30.47 -16.44
N LEU A 57 -16.28 -30.61 -15.77
CA LEU A 57 -15.16 -29.67 -15.89
C LEU A 57 -14.52 -29.77 -17.28
N MET A 58 -14.38 -30.98 -17.80
CA MET A 58 -13.85 -31.20 -19.14
C MET A 58 -14.73 -30.55 -20.21
N GLU A 59 -16.05 -30.74 -20.13
CA GLU A 59 -16.99 -30.13 -21.08
C GLU A 59 -17.02 -28.60 -20.97
N ASP A 60 -16.95 -28.05 -19.76
CA ASP A 60 -16.90 -26.60 -19.57
C ASP A 60 -15.61 -26.00 -20.15
N VAL A 61 -14.46 -26.66 -19.99
CA VAL A 61 -13.21 -26.21 -20.63
C VAL A 61 -13.31 -26.24 -22.16
N LYS A 62 -13.88 -27.30 -22.75
CA LYS A 62 -14.10 -27.36 -24.21
C LYS A 62 -15.03 -26.23 -24.67
N HIS A 63 -16.12 -25.98 -23.94
CA HIS A 63 -17.05 -24.90 -24.23
C HIS A 63 -16.37 -23.53 -24.16
N LEU A 64 -15.58 -23.27 -23.12
CA LEU A 64 -14.85 -22.02 -22.94
C LEU A 64 -13.78 -21.82 -24.02
N LEU A 65 -13.06 -22.87 -24.42
CA LEU A 65 -12.10 -22.82 -25.52
C LEU A 65 -12.78 -22.47 -26.84
N LYS A 66 -13.96 -23.04 -27.11
CA LYS A 66 -14.79 -22.67 -28.27
C LYS A 66 -15.28 -21.23 -28.17
N LYS A 67 -15.83 -20.82 -27.03
CA LYS A 67 -16.44 -19.50 -26.85
C LYS A 67 -15.43 -18.35 -26.88
N VAL A 68 -14.28 -18.52 -26.22
CA VAL A 68 -13.28 -17.44 -26.06
C VAL A 68 -12.31 -17.39 -27.24
N PHE A 69 -11.95 -18.53 -27.81
CA PHE A 69 -10.89 -18.63 -28.81
C PHE A 69 -11.32 -19.31 -30.12
N ASN A 70 -12.60 -19.66 -30.28
CA ASN A 70 -13.15 -20.36 -31.44
C ASN A 70 -12.41 -21.67 -31.76
N ILE A 71 -11.99 -22.41 -30.73
CA ILE A 71 -11.34 -23.71 -30.87
C ILE A 71 -12.41 -24.81 -30.88
N GLU A 72 -12.59 -25.44 -32.04
CA GLU A 72 -13.55 -26.54 -32.19
C GLU A 72 -12.93 -27.93 -31.97
N LYS A 73 -11.62 -28.06 -32.22
CA LYS A 73 -10.89 -29.34 -32.11
C LYS A 73 -10.05 -29.36 -30.84
N VAL A 74 -10.54 -30.11 -29.85
CA VAL A 74 -9.80 -30.45 -28.63
C VAL A 74 -9.61 -31.97 -28.62
N LEU A 75 -8.38 -32.44 -28.54
CA LEU A 75 -8.07 -33.87 -28.49
C LEU A 75 -8.22 -34.39 -27.07
N GLU A 76 -8.90 -35.51 -26.89
CA GLU A 76 -8.97 -36.21 -25.61
C GLU A 76 -7.98 -37.37 -25.59
N MET A 77 -7.03 -37.31 -24.65
CA MET A 77 -6.05 -38.37 -24.44
C MET A 77 -6.37 -39.09 -23.13
N HIS A 78 -6.88 -40.32 -23.23
CA HIS A 78 -7.22 -41.14 -22.07
C HIS A 78 -6.00 -41.91 -21.55
N HIS A 79 -5.65 -41.71 -20.29
CA HIS A 79 -4.52 -42.36 -19.63
C HIS A 79 -4.99 -43.57 -18.82
N LYS A 80 -4.95 -44.76 -19.42
CA LYS A 80 -5.42 -46.02 -18.80
C LYS A 80 -4.77 -46.37 -17.45
N LYS A 81 -3.52 -45.94 -17.21
CA LYS A 81 -2.80 -46.26 -15.97
C LYS A 81 -3.18 -45.39 -14.77
N ASN A 82 -3.65 -44.16 -15.00
CA ASN A 82 -3.86 -43.16 -13.94
C ASN A 82 -5.32 -42.72 -13.82
N ASN A 83 -6.26 -43.37 -14.55
CA ASN A 83 -7.68 -43.00 -14.59
C ASN A 83 -7.93 -41.51 -14.83
N GLY A 84 -7.14 -40.89 -15.72
CA GLY A 84 -7.26 -39.48 -16.07
C GLY A 84 -7.37 -39.27 -17.58
N THR A 85 -7.93 -38.14 -17.96
CA THR A 85 -8.08 -37.70 -19.35
C THR A 85 -7.45 -36.33 -19.52
N SER A 86 -6.59 -36.17 -20.53
CA SER A 86 -6.00 -34.88 -20.88
C SER A 86 -6.68 -34.29 -22.11
N LEU A 87 -7.20 -33.08 -21.98
CA LEU A 87 -7.63 -32.24 -23.09
C LEU A 87 -6.41 -31.56 -23.69
N VAL A 88 -6.13 -31.80 -24.97
CA VAL A 88 -4.95 -31.31 -25.67
C VAL A 88 -5.36 -30.42 -26.84
N VAL A 89 -4.84 -29.19 -26.84
CA VAL A 89 -5.00 -28.23 -27.92
C VAL A 89 -3.62 -27.96 -28.53
N CYS A 90 -3.45 -28.30 -29.81
CA CYS A 90 -2.25 -27.99 -30.57
C CYS A 90 -2.30 -26.54 -31.06
N SER A 91 -1.82 -25.60 -30.24
CA SER A 91 -1.82 -24.18 -30.57
C SER A 91 -0.67 -23.44 -29.89
N THR A 92 0.35 -23.10 -30.68
CA THR A 92 1.47 -22.25 -30.24
C THR A 92 0.97 -20.88 -29.74
N GLU A 93 -0.13 -20.39 -30.31
CA GLU A 93 -0.78 -19.16 -29.88
C GLU A 93 -1.29 -19.24 -28.45
N LEU A 94 -2.10 -20.25 -28.15
CA LEU A 94 -2.66 -20.43 -26.82
C LEU A 94 -1.56 -20.73 -25.80
N CYS A 95 -0.53 -21.51 -26.18
CA CYS A 95 0.63 -21.72 -25.32
C CYS A 95 1.36 -20.40 -24.96
N ARG A 96 1.37 -19.41 -25.85
CA ARG A 96 1.94 -18.08 -25.53
C ARG A 96 1.05 -17.29 -24.59
N ILE A 97 -0.26 -17.30 -24.83
CA ILE A 97 -1.24 -16.61 -23.97
C ILE A 97 -1.22 -17.23 -22.57
N PHE A 98 -1.43 -18.54 -22.44
CA PHE A 98 -1.44 -19.22 -21.15
C PHE A 98 -0.05 -19.29 -20.49
N GLY A 99 1.02 -19.16 -21.29
CA GLY A 99 2.38 -19.08 -20.78
C GLY A 99 2.62 -17.91 -19.83
N ILE A 100 1.83 -16.82 -19.91
CA ILE A 100 1.93 -15.68 -18.98
C ILE A 100 1.57 -16.07 -17.55
N PHE A 101 0.69 -17.07 -17.39
CA PHE A 101 0.28 -17.62 -16.10
C PHE A 101 1.30 -18.62 -15.55
N GLY A 102 2.41 -18.87 -16.25
CA GLY A 102 3.43 -19.84 -15.88
C GLY A 102 3.23 -21.21 -16.53
N LYS A 103 4.34 -21.84 -16.94
CA LYS A 103 4.32 -23.12 -17.67
C LYS A 103 4.38 -24.37 -16.78
N LYS A 104 4.91 -24.23 -15.56
CA LYS A 104 5.08 -25.30 -14.57
C LYS A 104 4.29 -24.95 -13.31
N ALA A 105 3.82 -25.94 -12.57
CA ALA A 105 3.01 -25.76 -11.36
C ALA A 105 3.63 -24.75 -10.36
N ASN A 106 4.93 -24.87 -10.07
CA ASN A 106 5.64 -23.97 -9.14
C ASN A 106 5.95 -22.57 -9.70
N LYS A 107 5.71 -22.34 -10.99
CA LYS A 107 5.87 -21.03 -11.65
C LYS A 107 4.51 -20.41 -11.99
N LYS A 108 3.41 -21.07 -11.63
CA LYS A 108 2.07 -20.53 -11.90
C LYS A 108 1.85 -19.21 -11.16
N ASN A 109 1.19 -18.26 -11.80
CA ASN A 109 0.87 -16.94 -11.23
C ASN A 109 -0.32 -16.31 -11.97
N ILE A 110 -0.92 -15.28 -11.35
CA ILE A 110 -1.93 -14.44 -11.96
C ILE A 110 -1.26 -13.14 -12.46
N PRO A 111 -1.41 -12.75 -13.73
CA PRO A 111 -0.89 -11.48 -14.23
C PRO A 111 -1.44 -10.28 -13.46
N GLN A 112 -0.60 -9.25 -13.26
CA GLN A 112 -0.98 -8.07 -12.46
C GLN A 112 -2.26 -7.38 -12.96
N TRP A 113 -2.47 -7.31 -14.28
CA TRP A 113 -3.68 -6.70 -14.82
C TRP A 113 -4.96 -7.44 -14.39
N MET A 114 -4.92 -8.77 -14.25
CA MET A 114 -6.07 -9.55 -13.72
C MET A 114 -6.28 -9.34 -12.22
N MET A 115 -5.21 -9.07 -11.47
CA MET A 115 -5.28 -8.73 -10.04
C MET A 115 -5.98 -7.38 -9.79
N LEU A 116 -6.01 -6.50 -10.80
CA LEU A 116 -6.60 -5.16 -10.71
C LEU A 116 -7.99 -5.07 -11.33
N GLU A 117 -8.46 -6.13 -11.99
CA GLU A 117 -9.76 -6.17 -12.65
C GLU A 117 -10.93 -6.29 -11.66
N ASP A 118 -12.14 -6.20 -12.22
CA ASP A 118 -13.39 -6.23 -11.47
C ASP A 118 -13.59 -7.53 -10.66
N GLN A 119 -14.23 -7.39 -9.49
CA GLN A 119 -14.44 -8.47 -8.52
C GLN A 119 -15.21 -9.65 -9.11
N GLU A 120 -16.17 -9.41 -10.01
CA GLU A 120 -16.95 -10.48 -10.63
C GLU A 120 -16.10 -11.37 -11.54
N LYS A 121 -15.12 -10.79 -12.25
CA LYS A 121 -14.19 -11.57 -13.07
C LYS A 121 -13.24 -12.37 -12.17
N GLN A 122 -12.75 -11.74 -11.11
CA GLN A 122 -11.86 -12.38 -10.14
C GLN A 122 -12.54 -13.54 -9.42
N LYS A 123 -13.83 -13.40 -9.10
CA LYS A 123 -14.68 -14.47 -8.59
C LYS A 123 -14.70 -15.68 -9.54
N CYS A 124 -14.96 -15.49 -10.84
CA CYS A 124 -14.94 -16.58 -11.82
C CYS A 124 -13.59 -17.32 -11.90
N LEU A 125 -12.48 -16.59 -11.76
CA LEU A 125 -11.13 -17.19 -11.73
C LEU A 125 -10.92 -18.05 -10.48
N ILE A 126 -11.31 -17.56 -9.30
CA ILE A 126 -11.14 -18.30 -8.05
C ILE A 126 -12.07 -19.52 -8.00
N GLU A 127 -13.31 -19.39 -8.47
CA GLU A 127 -14.27 -20.49 -8.55
C GLU A 127 -13.76 -21.65 -9.41
N SER A 128 -13.37 -21.36 -10.65
CA SER A 128 -12.84 -22.39 -11.57
C SER A 128 -11.54 -22.99 -11.07
N TYR A 129 -10.67 -22.20 -10.42
CA TYR A 129 -9.47 -22.74 -9.80
C TYR A 129 -9.82 -23.68 -8.62
N PHE A 130 -10.78 -23.29 -7.78
CA PHE A 130 -11.28 -24.13 -6.69
C PHE A 130 -11.97 -25.39 -7.19
N ASN A 131 -12.70 -25.33 -8.29
CA ASN A 131 -13.36 -26.52 -8.84
C ASN A 131 -12.38 -27.57 -9.35
N GLY A 132 -11.16 -27.17 -9.78
CA GLY A 132 -10.10 -28.13 -10.14
C GLY A 132 -9.31 -28.62 -8.92
N ASP A 133 -8.67 -27.70 -8.18
CA ASP A 133 -7.69 -28.06 -7.14
C ASP A 133 -8.24 -27.98 -5.70
N GLY A 134 -9.48 -27.54 -5.53
CA GLY A 134 -10.10 -27.29 -4.24
C GLY A 134 -10.65 -28.55 -3.59
N ASN A 135 -10.64 -28.58 -2.26
CA ASN A 135 -11.31 -29.65 -1.52
C ASN A 135 -12.03 -29.14 -0.27
N TYR A 136 -13.06 -29.88 0.11
CA TYR A 136 -13.75 -29.69 1.38
C TYR A 136 -13.24 -30.70 2.41
N TYR A 137 -12.44 -30.23 3.34
CA TYR A 137 -11.86 -31.05 4.40
C TYR A 137 -12.75 -31.03 5.65
N LYS A 138 -13.23 -32.20 6.07
CA LYS A 138 -14.02 -32.40 7.29
C LYS A 138 -13.39 -33.50 8.14
N LYS A 139 -13.01 -33.19 9.39
CA LYS A 139 -12.43 -34.18 10.32
C LYS A 139 -12.93 -33.98 11.76
N PRO A 140 -13.31 -35.06 12.48
CA PRO A 140 -13.57 -35.00 13.92
C PRO A 140 -12.31 -34.62 14.72
N CYS A 141 -12.46 -33.78 15.73
CA CYS A 141 -11.40 -33.39 16.66
C CYS A 141 -11.93 -33.31 18.11
N LYS A 142 -11.03 -33.25 19.09
CA LYS A 142 -11.39 -33.23 20.53
C LYS A 142 -12.38 -32.11 20.90
N SER A 143 -12.37 -30.99 20.17
CA SER A 143 -13.24 -29.82 20.38
C SER A 143 -14.43 -29.73 19.42
N GLY A 144 -14.74 -30.78 18.64
CA GLY A 144 -15.88 -30.81 17.70
C GLY A 144 -15.50 -31.30 16.31
N ILE A 145 -15.98 -30.63 15.26
CA ILE A 145 -15.66 -30.97 13.86
C ILE A 145 -14.83 -29.82 13.25
N LYS A 146 -13.67 -30.16 12.69
CA LYS A 146 -12.85 -29.23 11.92
C LYS A 146 -13.27 -29.29 10.45
N GLU A 147 -13.87 -28.22 9.97
CA GLU A 147 -14.25 -28.02 8.56
C GLU A 147 -13.39 -26.92 7.95
N VAL A 148 -12.83 -27.16 6.77
CA VAL A 148 -11.98 -26.20 6.04
C VAL A 148 -12.15 -26.41 4.54
N LEU A 149 -12.40 -25.34 3.79
CA LEU A 149 -12.24 -25.36 2.33
C LEU A 149 -10.79 -25.04 2.00
N ARG A 150 -10.11 -25.87 1.19
CA ARG A 150 -8.67 -25.73 0.95
C ARG A 150 -8.33 -25.81 -0.53
N LEU A 151 -7.39 -24.96 -0.93
CA LEU A 151 -6.68 -25.00 -2.21
C LEU A 151 -5.22 -25.36 -1.94
N ASN A 152 -4.66 -26.27 -2.72
CA ASN A 152 -3.25 -26.65 -2.59
C ASN A 152 -2.47 -26.24 -3.83
N SER A 153 -1.31 -25.61 -3.65
CA SER A 153 -0.42 -25.26 -4.74
C SER A 153 1.03 -25.40 -4.34
N VAL A 154 1.90 -25.67 -5.30
CA VAL A 154 3.37 -25.61 -5.13
C VAL A 154 3.93 -24.24 -5.55
N SER A 155 3.08 -23.29 -5.98
CA SER A 155 3.47 -21.90 -6.25
C SER A 155 3.04 -20.98 -5.12
N GLU A 156 4.01 -20.54 -4.31
CA GLU A 156 3.77 -19.57 -3.24
C GLU A 156 3.14 -18.27 -3.76
N LYS A 157 3.62 -17.79 -4.90
CA LYS A 157 3.15 -16.55 -5.52
C LYS A 157 1.66 -16.66 -5.88
N LEU A 158 1.27 -17.75 -6.51
CA LEU A 158 -0.14 -17.99 -6.87
C LEU A 158 -1.01 -18.06 -5.61
N THR A 159 -0.57 -18.81 -4.59
CA THR A 159 -1.31 -18.94 -3.33
C THR A 159 -1.55 -17.58 -2.66
N LYS A 160 -0.53 -16.71 -2.61
CA LYS A 160 -0.65 -15.34 -2.09
C LYS A 160 -1.61 -14.50 -2.93
N GLN A 161 -1.51 -14.57 -4.26
CA GLN A 161 -2.42 -13.84 -5.16
C GLN A 161 -3.89 -14.28 -5.00
N CYS A 162 -4.14 -15.58 -4.83
CA CYS A 162 -5.48 -16.08 -4.54
C CYS A 162 -6.01 -15.56 -3.19
N ARG A 163 -5.17 -15.53 -2.14
CA ARG A 163 -5.53 -14.93 -0.85
C ARG A 163 -5.92 -13.45 -1.00
N ASP A 164 -5.15 -12.70 -1.77
CA ASP A 164 -5.38 -11.27 -1.94
C ASP A 164 -6.66 -11.00 -2.74
N ILE A 165 -6.98 -11.83 -3.74
CA ILE A 165 -8.29 -11.79 -4.42
C ILE A 165 -9.42 -12.13 -3.46
N LEU A 166 -9.29 -13.20 -2.65
CA LEU A 166 -10.32 -13.57 -1.67
C LEU A 166 -10.57 -12.42 -0.67
N LEU A 167 -9.53 -11.70 -0.26
CA LEU A 167 -9.67 -10.53 0.59
C LEU A 167 -10.47 -9.41 -0.09
N ARG A 168 -10.22 -9.13 -1.37
CA ARG A 168 -11.04 -8.17 -2.14
C ARG A 168 -12.51 -8.60 -2.22
N LEU A 169 -12.78 -9.91 -2.22
CA LEU A 169 -14.13 -10.48 -2.19
C LEU A 169 -14.74 -10.57 -0.78
N GLY A 170 -14.08 -10.01 0.25
CA GLY A 170 -14.57 -10.02 1.63
C GLY A 170 -14.45 -11.38 2.34
N ILE A 171 -13.56 -12.25 1.84
CA ILE A 171 -13.32 -13.61 2.34
C ILE A 171 -11.90 -13.69 2.91
N VAL A 172 -11.79 -13.80 4.23
CA VAL A 172 -10.49 -13.97 4.88
C VAL A 172 -10.06 -15.45 4.79
N SER A 173 -8.79 -15.65 4.43
CA SER A 173 -8.18 -16.97 4.29
C SER A 173 -6.75 -16.97 4.86
N PHE A 174 -6.24 -18.16 5.18
CA PHE A 174 -4.88 -18.34 5.68
C PHE A 174 -4.04 -19.18 4.73
N ILE A 175 -2.73 -19.02 4.78
CA ILE A 175 -1.79 -19.87 4.06
C ILE A 175 -0.98 -20.66 5.08
N ASN A 176 -0.90 -21.97 4.89
CA ASN A 176 0.04 -22.84 5.59
C ASN A 176 1.03 -23.43 4.58
N ALA A 177 2.32 -23.40 4.89
CA ALA A 177 3.33 -24.10 4.11
C ALA A 177 3.69 -25.42 4.80
N ARG A 178 3.71 -26.51 4.05
CA ARG A 178 4.24 -27.81 4.49
C ARG A 178 5.48 -28.12 3.67
N ASP A 179 6.63 -28.11 4.33
CA ASP A 179 7.86 -28.62 3.72
C ASP A 179 7.72 -30.13 3.47
N ARG A 180 8.10 -30.54 2.26
CA ARG A 180 8.10 -31.94 1.80
C ARG A 180 9.44 -32.31 1.16
N SER A 181 10.49 -31.54 1.43
CA SER A 181 11.87 -31.80 1.00
C SER A 181 12.32 -33.23 1.34
N LYS A 182 11.99 -33.72 2.54
CA LYS A 182 12.24 -35.11 2.98
C LYS A 182 11.56 -36.19 2.14
N GLU A 183 10.48 -35.85 1.43
CA GLU A 183 9.76 -36.74 0.50
C GLU A 183 10.24 -36.56 -0.96
N ASN A 184 11.33 -35.81 -1.18
CA ASN A 184 11.81 -35.36 -2.50
C ASN A 184 10.73 -34.60 -3.30
N ARG A 185 9.92 -33.81 -2.60
CA ARG A 185 8.78 -33.05 -3.17
C ARG A 185 8.88 -31.57 -2.82
N GLN A 186 8.31 -30.73 -3.69
CA GLN A 186 8.21 -29.29 -3.45
C GLN A 186 7.31 -28.97 -2.26
N THR A 187 7.64 -27.89 -1.54
CA THR A 187 6.80 -27.31 -0.48
C THR A 187 5.37 -27.15 -0.99
N MET A 188 4.41 -27.62 -0.20
CA MET A 188 2.99 -27.44 -0.49
C MET A 188 2.46 -26.23 0.28
N TYR A 189 1.86 -25.30 -0.44
CA TYR A 189 1.16 -24.16 0.13
C TYR A 189 -0.34 -24.45 0.10
N THR A 190 -0.95 -24.50 1.27
CA THR A 190 -2.38 -24.72 1.45
C THR A 190 -3.04 -23.40 1.81
N LEU A 191 -3.87 -22.88 0.92
CA LEU A 191 -4.78 -21.76 1.19
C LEU A 191 -6.06 -22.32 1.81
N GLY A 192 -6.39 -21.93 3.03
CA GLY A 192 -7.54 -22.42 3.77
C GLY A 192 -8.56 -21.34 4.10
N ILE A 193 -9.84 -21.67 3.95
CA ILE A 193 -10.98 -20.83 4.34
C ILE A 193 -11.70 -21.54 5.49
N THR A 194 -11.93 -20.80 6.58
CA THR A 194 -12.53 -21.30 7.84
C THR A 194 -13.57 -20.32 8.37
N GLY A 195 -14.30 -20.72 9.40
CA GLY A 195 -15.22 -19.82 10.10
C GLY A 195 -16.43 -19.45 9.26
N GLU A 196 -16.95 -18.25 9.47
CA GLU A 196 -18.08 -17.69 8.72
C GLU A 196 -17.77 -17.51 7.22
N TYR A 197 -16.50 -17.33 6.86
CA TYR A 197 -16.08 -17.11 5.48
C TYR A 197 -16.29 -18.33 4.59
N MET A 198 -16.42 -19.53 5.18
CA MET A 198 -16.79 -20.73 4.43
C MET A 198 -18.20 -20.63 3.85
N SER A 199 -19.13 -20.02 4.60
CA SER A 199 -20.49 -19.81 4.11
C SER A 199 -20.52 -18.75 3.02
N LYS A 200 -19.77 -17.65 3.16
CA LYS A 200 -19.62 -16.64 2.09
C LYS A 200 -19.02 -17.24 0.82
N PHE A 201 -17.97 -18.06 0.96
CA PHE A 201 -17.38 -18.76 -0.17
C PHE A 201 -18.34 -19.80 -0.77
N GLY A 202 -19.12 -20.49 0.05
CA GLY A 202 -20.15 -21.43 -0.40
C GLY A 202 -21.27 -20.75 -1.19
N GLU A 203 -21.76 -19.59 -0.72
CA GLU A 203 -22.73 -18.75 -1.43
C GLU A 203 -22.17 -18.27 -2.79
N MET A 204 -20.87 -17.97 -2.83
CA MET A 204 -20.17 -17.59 -4.06
C MET A 204 -20.07 -18.75 -5.06
N THR A 205 -19.65 -19.92 -4.59
CA THR A 205 -19.26 -21.08 -5.42
C THR A 205 -20.35 -22.12 -5.63
N GLY A 206 -21.51 -21.96 -4.99
CA GLY A 206 -22.60 -22.95 -5.01
C GLY A 206 -22.38 -24.15 -4.09
N ILE A 207 -21.28 -24.19 -3.33
CA ILE A 207 -20.99 -25.26 -2.37
C ILE A 207 -21.92 -25.11 -1.16
N LYS A 208 -22.70 -26.15 -0.87
CA LYS A 208 -23.62 -26.16 0.28
C LYS A 208 -22.84 -26.20 1.60
N ILE A 209 -22.73 -25.04 2.26
CA ILE A 209 -22.11 -24.89 3.58
C ILE A 209 -23.14 -24.33 4.58
N HIS A 210 -23.45 -25.09 5.63
CA HIS A 210 -24.34 -24.61 6.69
C HIS A 210 -23.70 -23.44 7.46
N LYS A 211 -24.45 -22.34 7.65
CA LYS A 211 -24.01 -21.13 8.38
C LYS A 211 -23.58 -21.42 9.81
N LYS A 212 -24.30 -22.33 10.49
CA LYS A 212 -23.97 -22.80 11.84
C LYS A 212 -23.54 -24.26 11.80
N LEU A 213 -22.61 -24.62 12.69
CA LEU A 213 -22.18 -25.99 12.92
C LEU A 213 -22.76 -26.45 14.27
N ASN A 214 -23.63 -27.45 14.27
CA ASN A 214 -24.34 -27.93 15.47
C ASN A 214 -25.01 -26.81 16.29
N GLY A 215 -25.64 -25.84 15.61
CA GLY A 215 -26.31 -24.70 16.26
C GLY A 215 -25.38 -23.59 16.78
N LYS A 216 -24.05 -23.75 16.70
CA LYS A 216 -23.05 -22.75 17.11
C LYS A 216 -22.40 -22.05 15.91
N ASN A 217 -21.89 -20.84 16.14
CA ASN A 217 -21.11 -20.11 15.15
C ASN A 217 -19.79 -20.87 14.87
N ARG A 218 -19.34 -20.81 13.61
CA ARG A 218 -18.07 -21.43 13.21
C ARG A 218 -16.92 -20.60 13.77
N ALA A 219 -16.05 -21.23 14.56
CA ALA A 219 -14.87 -20.55 15.08
C ALA A 219 -13.96 -20.08 13.92
N SER A 220 -13.60 -18.80 13.95
CA SER A 220 -12.59 -18.21 13.07
C SER A 220 -11.49 -17.64 13.95
N MET A 221 -10.23 -17.88 13.56
CA MET A 221 -9.09 -17.19 14.17
C MET A 221 -8.83 -15.84 13.51
N PHE A 222 -9.60 -15.48 12.49
CA PHE A 222 -9.46 -14.28 11.68
C PHE A 222 -10.76 -13.48 11.69
N GLY A 223 -10.66 -12.16 11.56
CA GLY A 223 -11.82 -11.28 11.47
C GLY A 223 -11.66 -10.27 10.34
N ILE A 224 -12.78 -9.72 9.87
CA ILE A 224 -12.80 -8.55 9.00
C ILE A 224 -14.00 -7.70 9.44
N ASN A 225 -13.79 -6.43 9.69
CA ASN A 225 -14.89 -5.48 9.85
C ASN A 225 -15.00 -4.62 8.56
N LYS A 226 -15.68 -3.48 8.63
CA LYS A 226 -15.84 -2.61 7.45
C LYS A 226 -14.49 -2.12 6.89
N ASP A 227 -13.50 -1.94 7.76
CA ASP A 227 -12.30 -1.17 7.46
C ASP A 227 -11.00 -2.00 7.59
N PHE A 228 -11.02 -3.11 8.34
CA PHE A 228 -9.81 -3.85 8.73
C PHE A 228 -9.98 -5.36 8.69
N ALA A 229 -8.91 -6.07 8.33
CA ALA A 229 -8.76 -7.52 8.49
C ALA A 229 -7.78 -7.83 9.64
N PHE A 230 -8.19 -8.73 10.54
CA PHE A 230 -7.45 -9.11 11.73
C PHE A 230 -6.87 -10.52 11.56
N PHE A 231 -5.56 -10.65 11.73
CA PHE A 231 -4.83 -11.92 11.67
C PHE A 231 -4.01 -12.14 12.96
N PRO A 232 -4.04 -13.33 13.55
CA PRO A 232 -3.23 -13.65 14.71
C PRO A 232 -1.77 -13.85 14.29
N ILE A 233 -0.86 -13.24 15.05
CA ILE A 233 0.57 -13.51 14.92
C ILE A 233 0.82 -14.94 15.40
N LYS A 234 1.34 -15.80 14.52
CA LYS A 234 1.61 -17.21 14.82
C LYS A 234 3.02 -17.47 15.34
N GLU A 235 3.98 -16.72 14.82
CA GLU A 235 5.41 -16.91 15.06
C GLU A 235 6.14 -15.63 14.68
N ILE A 236 7.21 -15.32 15.42
CA ILE A 236 8.13 -14.21 15.14
C ILE A 236 9.52 -14.84 15.05
N ASN A 237 10.18 -14.71 13.90
CA ASN A 237 11.48 -15.33 13.63
C ASN A 237 12.50 -14.31 13.11
N SER A 238 13.78 -14.57 13.38
CA SER A 238 14.93 -13.86 12.82
C SER A 238 15.72 -14.76 11.86
N ARG A 239 16.24 -14.20 10.77
CA ARG A 239 17.13 -14.89 9.82
C ARG A 239 18.30 -13.98 9.44
N GLU A 240 19.50 -14.55 9.35
CA GLU A 240 20.66 -13.84 8.83
C GLU A 240 20.60 -13.83 7.29
N VAL A 241 20.55 -12.65 6.67
CA VAL A 241 20.52 -12.47 5.22
C VAL A 241 21.85 -11.88 4.75
N LYS A 242 22.49 -12.51 3.77
CA LYS A 242 23.63 -11.95 3.02
C LYS A 242 23.18 -11.71 1.58
N ASP A 243 23.54 -10.56 1.02
CA ASP A 243 23.29 -10.14 -0.36
C ASP A 243 21.82 -9.84 -0.77
N GLU A 244 20.91 -9.64 0.20
CA GLU A 244 19.61 -8.99 -0.06
C GLU A 244 19.70 -7.51 0.33
N ILE A 245 19.18 -6.61 -0.53
CA ILE A 245 18.99 -5.20 -0.15
C ILE A 245 17.85 -5.15 0.88
N VAL A 246 18.23 -5.03 2.15
CA VAL A 246 17.29 -4.93 3.27
C VAL A 246 17.04 -3.45 3.57
N TYR A 247 15.77 -3.04 3.59
CA TYR A 247 15.37 -1.77 4.20
C TYR A 247 15.01 -2.10 5.65
N ASN A 248 15.83 -1.65 6.60
CA ASN A 248 15.58 -1.90 8.01
C ASN A 248 14.83 -0.72 8.63
N PHE A 249 13.69 -0.99 9.25
CA PHE A 249 13.16 -0.21 10.35
C PHE A 249 13.05 -1.17 11.53
N SER A 250 13.67 -0.84 12.66
CA SER A 250 13.47 -1.57 13.91
C SER A 250 13.14 -0.60 15.03
N VAL A 251 12.12 -0.92 15.81
CA VAL A 251 11.88 -0.39 17.15
C VAL A 251 11.39 -1.53 18.04
N GLU A 252 11.75 -1.49 19.33
CA GLU A 252 11.39 -2.49 20.36
C GLU A 252 9.86 -2.59 20.60
N ALA A 253 9.04 -1.72 19.99
CA ALA A 253 7.60 -1.87 19.77
C ALA A 253 7.08 -0.90 18.67
N ASN A 254 5.92 -1.28 18.11
CA ASN A 254 5.10 -0.72 17.00
C ASN A 254 5.80 -0.46 15.65
N GLU A 255 5.44 -1.32 14.68
CA GLU A 255 6.02 -1.53 13.36
C GLU A 255 5.59 -0.47 12.31
N THR A 256 6.52 -0.14 11.42
CA THR A 256 6.35 0.76 10.26
C THR A 256 6.28 -0.05 8.95
N TYR A 257 5.44 0.34 7.98
CA TYR A 257 5.25 -0.37 6.71
C TYR A 257 5.72 0.45 5.50
N CYS A 258 6.32 -0.23 4.52
CA CYS A 258 6.72 0.36 3.23
C CYS A 258 5.73 -0.08 2.13
N VAL A 259 5.20 0.86 1.33
CA VAL A 259 4.39 0.60 0.14
C VAL A 259 5.06 1.24 -1.08
N ALA A 260 4.87 0.67 -2.27
CA ALA A 260 5.57 1.06 -3.49
C ALA A 260 5.54 2.59 -3.75
N GLY A 261 6.69 3.24 -3.61
CA GLY A 261 6.89 4.67 -3.90
C GLY A 261 6.60 5.63 -2.74
N ALA A 262 6.20 5.14 -1.56
CA ALA A 262 5.96 5.94 -0.37
C ALA A 262 6.53 5.23 0.87
N ALA A 263 7.40 5.92 1.60
CA ALA A 263 7.73 5.55 2.97
C ALA A 263 6.77 6.31 3.88
N ALA A 264 5.93 5.59 4.61
CA ALA A 264 5.05 6.16 5.62
C ALA A 264 5.51 5.66 6.99
N HIS A 265 5.89 6.58 7.87
CA HIS A 265 6.25 6.28 9.24
C HIS A 265 5.09 6.70 10.14
N ASN A 266 4.48 5.75 10.87
CA ASN A 266 3.48 6.07 11.90
C ASN A 266 4.19 6.16 13.26
N CYS A 267 4.48 7.39 13.68
CA CYS A 267 5.01 7.72 15.00
C CYS A 267 3.84 8.13 15.91
N SER A 268 3.13 7.15 16.46
CA SER A 268 2.12 7.39 17.50
C SER A 268 2.54 6.66 18.77
N ALA A 269 2.94 7.41 19.80
CA ALA A 269 3.26 6.85 21.12
C ALA A 269 2.00 6.74 21.98
N PRO A 270 1.84 5.66 22.77
CA PRO A 270 0.91 5.66 23.89
C PRO A 270 1.24 6.79 24.88
N GLN A 271 0.24 7.27 25.64
CA GLN A 271 0.49 8.23 26.72
C GLN A 271 1.40 7.58 27.78
N TYR A 272 2.67 7.98 27.82
CA TYR A 272 3.59 7.58 28.86
C TYR A 272 3.47 8.54 30.05
N ASN A 273 3.74 8.09 31.28
CA ASN A 273 3.85 8.95 32.46
C ASN A 273 5.29 9.44 32.74
N LYS A 274 6.28 8.97 31.96
CA LYS A 274 7.69 9.34 32.08
C LYS A 274 8.17 10.08 30.84
N ASN A 275 8.98 11.11 31.03
CA ASN A 275 9.58 11.86 29.91
C ASN A 275 10.38 10.91 29.00
N ASN A 276 10.16 11.02 27.70
CA ASN A 276 10.80 10.18 26.70
C ASN A 276 11.50 11.04 25.64
N ILE A 277 12.57 10.51 25.04
CA ILE A 277 13.25 11.15 23.91
C ILE A 277 13.06 10.25 22.70
N HIS A 278 12.53 10.83 21.63
CA HIS A 278 12.51 10.24 20.30
C HIS A 278 13.53 10.98 19.42
N ALA A 279 14.59 10.28 19.01
CA ALA A 279 15.66 10.83 18.17
C ALA A 279 15.86 9.92 16.95
N GLY A 280 14.97 10.05 15.97
CA GLY A 280 15.01 9.34 14.70
C GLY A 280 15.96 9.97 13.69
N CYS A 281 16.54 9.12 12.83
CA CYS A 281 17.34 9.53 11.69
C CYS A 281 16.74 8.97 10.40
N VAL A 282 16.57 9.81 9.38
CA VAL A 282 16.10 9.42 8.06
C VAL A 282 17.07 9.95 7.01
N GLU A 283 17.61 9.04 6.20
CA GLU A 283 18.46 9.38 5.05
C GLU A 283 17.83 8.87 3.75
N ILE A 284 17.66 9.76 2.78
CA ILE A 284 17.05 9.47 1.49
C ILE A 284 18.03 9.81 0.38
N TYR A 285 18.26 8.86 -0.53
CA TYR A 285 19.12 9.05 -1.68
C TYR A 285 18.28 8.99 -2.96
N VAL A 286 17.88 10.14 -3.48
CA VAL A 286 17.08 10.24 -4.70
C VAL A 286 18.02 10.18 -5.91
N LYS A 287 17.99 9.04 -6.62
CA LYS A 287 18.83 8.80 -7.80
C LYS A 287 18.35 9.56 -9.02
N LYS A 288 19.15 9.55 -10.08
CA LYS A 288 18.88 10.29 -11.32
C LYS A 288 17.49 9.97 -11.88
N GLY A 289 16.68 11.01 -12.13
CA GLY A 289 15.32 10.88 -12.65
C GLY A 289 14.32 10.21 -11.70
N ALA A 290 14.70 9.91 -10.45
CA ALA A 290 13.81 9.29 -9.48
C ALA A 290 12.95 10.34 -8.76
N ARG A 291 11.73 9.95 -8.40
CA ARG A 291 10.84 10.74 -7.54
C ARG A 291 10.59 9.98 -6.25
N VAL A 292 10.80 10.63 -5.12
CA VAL A 292 10.55 10.08 -3.79
C VAL A 292 9.64 11.02 -3.03
N ARG A 293 8.57 10.46 -2.47
CA ARG A 293 7.68 11.15 -1.53
C ARG A 293 7.83 10.50 -0.16
N TYR A 294 8.11 11.33 0.84
CA TYR A 294 8.18 10.95 2.24
C TYR A 294 7.10 11.70 3.00
N SER A 295 6.13 10.97 3.53
CA SER A 295 5.03 11.53 4.32
C SER A 295 5.15 11.07 5.77
N SER A 296 5.09 12.02 6.70
CA SER A 296 5.26 11.80 8.13
C SER A 296 4.16 12.53 8.88
N ILE A 297 3.26 11.79 9.53
CA ILE A 297 2.30 12.36 10.48
C ILE A 297 2.71 11.83 11.85
N GLU A 298 3.15 12.74 12.71
CA GLU A 298 3.65 12.44 14.05
C GLU A 298 2.66 12.98 15.07
N ASN A 299 2.21 12.11 15.98
CA ASN A 299 1.40 12.50 17.14
C ASN A 299 1.96 11.85 18.40
N TRP A 300 2.74 12.62 19.15
CA TRP A 300 3.44 12.12 20.33
C TRP A 300 2.73 12.49 21.63
N SER A 301 2.97 11.71 22.69
CA SER A 301 2.57 12.13 24.04
C SER A 301 3.27 13.44 24.43
N LYS A 302 2.57 14.32 25.19
CA LYS A 302 3.05 15.66 25.57
C LYS A 302 4.32 15.68 26.43
N ASN A 303 4.77 14.54 26.94
CA ASN A 303 6.02 14.38 27.67
C ASN A 303 7.19 13.83 26.82
N THR A 304 7.00 13.74 25.50
CA THR A 304 8.04 13.30 24.57
C THR A 304 8.80 14.50 24.01
N TYR A 305 10.14 14.39 23.94
CA TYR A 305 11.03 15.26 23.17
C TYR A 305 11.28 14.63 21.82
N ASN A 306 10.89 15.29 20.74
CA ASN A 306 10.99 14.80 19.38
C ASN A 306 12.12 15.53 18.63
N LEU A 307 13.29 14.88 18.54
CA LEU A 307 14.55 15.46 18.06
C LEU A 307 15.03 14.73 16.80
N ASN A 308 14.22 14.82 15.74
CA ASN A 308 14.39 14.04 14.53
C ASN A 308 15.30 14.73 13.50
N THR A 309 16.20 13.97 12.89
CA THR A 309 17.05 14.42 11.78
C THR A 309 16.66 13.71 10.48
N LYS A 310 16.13 14.45 9.52
CA LYS A 310 15.73 13.91 8.21
C LYS A 310 16.51 14.61 7.10
N ARG A 311 17.11 13.87 6.17
CA ARG A 311 17.93 14.44 5.10
C ARG A 311 17.82 13.64 3.80
N ALA A 312 17.74 14.34 2.68
CA ALA A 312 17.78 13.79 1.34
C ALA A 312 18.95 14.36 0.54
N ILE A 313 19.57 13.52 -0.28
CA ILE A 313 20.46 13.94 -1.37
C ILE A 313 19.74 13.66 -2.68
N VAL A 314 19.63 14.69 -3.51
CA VAL A 314 18.87 14.65 -4.77
C VAL A 314 19.83 14.81 -5.95
N GLU A 315 19.94 13.75 -6.74
CA GLU A 315 20.75 13.70 -7.96
C GLU A 315 20.00 14.31 -9.17
N GLU A 316 20.61 14.27 -10.36
CA GLU A 316 20.12 14.96 -11.56
C GLU A 316 18.67 14.55 -11.91
N ASP A 317 17.82 15.52 -12.24
CA ASP A 317 16.39 15.29 -12.52
C ASP A 317 15.61 14.60 -11.38
N GLY A 318 16.18 14.51 -10.19
CA GLY A 318 15.55 13.90 -9.02
C GLY A 318 14.52 14.84 -8.39
N ILE A 319 13.46 14.25 -7.82
CA ILE A 319 12.39 14.99 -7.13
C ILE A 319 12.22 14.42 -5.71
N MET A 320 12.35 15.28 -4.70
CA MET A 320 12.12 14.95 -3.30
C MET A 320 10.93 15.72 -2.72
N GLU A 321 9.90 15.01 -2.25
CA GLU A 321 8.69 15.58 -1.66
C GLU A 321 8.61 15.21 -0.19
N TRP A 322 8.62 16.22 0.69
CA TRP A 322 8.45 16.07 2.13
C TRP A 322 7.07 16.56 2.53
N ILE A 323 6.23 15.67 3.07
CA ILE A 323 4.94 16.03 3.65
C ILE A 323 4.99 15.72 5.15
N ASN A 324 4.90 16.75 6.00
CA ASN A 324 5.02 16.57 7.45
C ASN A 324 3.81 17.13 8.19
N GLY A 325 3.34 16.40 9.20
CA GLY A 325 2.40 16.87 10.20
C GLY A 325 2.95 16.58 11.59
N ASN A 326 3.23 17.63 12.35
CA ASN A 326 3.80 17.56 13.69
C ASN A 326 2.74 17.97 14.72
N LEU A 327 2.23 16.98 15.46
CA LEU A 327 1.26 17.14 16.53
C LEU A 327 1.76 16.44 17.80
N GLY A 328 1.19 16.80 18.95
CA GLY A 328 1.65 16.25 20.22
C GLY A 328 3.08 16.67 20.57
N SER A 329 3.79 15.86 21.37
CA SER A 329 5.12 16.13 21.96
C SER A 329 5.17 17.36 22.87
N GLY A 330 6.06 17.35 23.87
CA GLY A 330 6.33 18.53 24.69
C GLY A 330 7.21 19.52 23.94
N PHE A 331 8.28 19.00 23.33
CA PHE A 331 9.23 19.78 22.54
C PHE A 331 9.56 19.04 21.24
N THR A 332 9.49 19.74 20.10
CA THR A 332 9.96 19.23 18.81
C THR A 332 11.08 20.11 18.28
N MET A 333 12.12 19.46 17.72
CA MET A 333 13.11 20.07 16.85
C MET A 333 13.23 19.22 15.58
N LEU A 334 12.68 19.70 14.47
CA LEU A 334 12.66 18.95 13.21
C LEU A 334 12.90 19.84 12.01
N TYR A 335 13.97 19.54 11.26
CA TYR A 335 14.39 20.30 10.08
C TYR A 335 14.71 19.37 8.91
N PRO A 336 13.71 18.82 8.20
CA PRO A 336 13.96 17.99 7.03
C PRO A 336 14.79 18.77 6.02
N SER A 337 15.81 18.11 5.50
CA SER A 337 16.87 18.76 4.74
C SER A 337 16.97 18.17 3.34
N SER A 338 16.97 19.00 2.30
CA SER A 338 17.19 18.56 0.91
C SER A 338 18.49 19.17 0.39
N ILE A 339 19.41 18.31 -0.04
CA ILE A 339 20.66 18.68 -0.72
C ILE A 339 20.45 18.43 -2.21
N LEU A 340 20.25 19.51 -2.97
CA LEU A 340 20.04 19.48 -4.41
C LEU A 340 21.39 19.45 -5.13
N LYS A 341 21.94 18.24 -5.23
CA LYS A 341 23.30 17.95 -5.72
C LYS A 341 23.36 17.86 -7.24
N GLY A 342 22.30 17.39 -7.89
CA GLY A 342 22.25 17.22 -9.34
C GLY A 342 21.56 18.37 -10.08
N LYS A 343 21.93 18.54 -11.35
CA LYS A 343 21.29 19.53 -12.24
C LYS A 343 19.78 19.25 -12.34
N ARG A 344 18.96 20.31 -12.34
CA ARG A 344 17.48 20.20 -12.37
C ARG A 344 16.85 19.42 -11.20
N ALA A 345 17.61 19.16 -10.13
CA ALA A 345 17.05 18.55 -8.92
C ALA A 345 16.00 19.47 -8.29
N ARG A 346 14.91 18.88 -7.81
CA ARG A 346 13.77 19.60 -7.24
C ARG A 346 13.42 19.06 -5.86
N THR A 347 12.99 19.96 -4.97
CA THR A 347 12.33 19.56 -3.73
C THR A 347 11.06 20.34 -3.46
N GLU A 348 10.06 19.66 -2.93
CA GLU A 348 8.86 20.29 -2.37
C GLU A 348 8.77 19.90 -0.90
N MET A 349 8.45 20.86 -0.04
CA MET A 349 8.26 20.64 1.37
C MET A 349 6.97 21.31 1.82
N ILE A 350 6.08 20.51 2.40
CA ILE A 350 4.80 20.96 2.90
C ILE A 350 4.69 20.43 4.33
N GLY A 351 4.58 21.33 5.30
CA GLY A 351 4.60 21.00 6.72
C GLY A 351 3.51 21.70 7.51
N ILE A 352 2.93 21.01 8.49
CA ILE A 352 2.12 21.62 9.55
C ILE A 352 2.67 21.31 10.93
N ALA A 353 2.67 22.30 11.82
CA ALA A 353 2.92 22.12 13.25
C ALA A 353 1.72 22.63 14.07
N PHE A 354 1.30 21.84 15.07
CA PHE A 354 0.30 22.24 16.06
C PHE A 354 0.91 22.24 17.45
N ALA A 355 0.75 23.33 18.20
CA ALA A 355 1.17 23.41 19.60
C ALA A 355 0.00 23.83 20.49
N GLY A 356 -0.37 22.97 21.45
CA GLY A 356 -1.29 23.25 22.54
C GLY A 356 -0.57 23.60 23.85
N ASN A 357 -1.31 23.55 24.95
CA ASN A 357 -0.80 23.87 26.29
C ASN A 357 0.48 23.10 26.65
N GLY A 358 1.51 23.84 27.06
CA GLY A 358 2.81 23.31 27.50
C GLY A 358 3.70 22.77 26.38
N GLN A 359 3.34 22.97 25.11
CA GLN A 359 4.07 22.44 23.96
C GLN A 359 4.88 23.52 23.24
N ASN A 360 6.05 23.12 22.71
CA ASN A 360 6.91 23.95 21.88
C ASN A 360 7.34 23.18 20.63
N GLN A 361 6.86 23.62 19.46
CA GLN A 361 7.18 23.02 18.17
C GLN A 361 8.15 23.91 17.39
N ASP A 362 9.46 23.63 17.45
CA ASP A 362 10.47 24.26 16.58
C ASP A 362 10.67 23.38 15.34
N THR A 363 10.00 23.74 14.26
CA THR A 363 9.96 22.95 13.02
C THR A 363 10.35 23.82 11.83
N GLY A 364 10.80 23.21 10.75
CA GLY A 364 11.00 23.94 9.52
C GLY A 364 11.70 23.13 8.47
N SER A 365 12.67 23.71 7.79
CA SER A 365 13.24 23.11 6.59
C SER A 365 14.68 23.59 6.34
N LYS A 366 15.48 22.76 5.67
CA LYS A 366 16.78 23.21 5.14
C LYS A 366 16.91 22.78 3.68
N VAL A 367 17.10 23.73 2.77
CA VAL A 367 17.33 23.43 1.36
C VAL A 367 18.68 24.00 0.96
N ILE A 368 19.53 23.14 0.41
CA ILE A 368 20.88 23.50 -0.04
C ILE A 368 20.94 23.23 -1.54
N HIS A 369 21.01 24.30 -2.33
CA HIS A 369 21.18 24.25 -3.78
C HIS A 369 22.67 24.23 -4.10
N ILE A 370 23.13 23.13 -4.72
CA ILE A 370 24.54 22.96 -5.13
C ILE A 370 24.67 23.05 -6.65
N ALA A 371 23.75 22.42 -7.39
CA ALA A 371 23.79 22.35 -8.84
C ALA A 371 22.92 23.41 -9.54
N PRO A 372 23.18 23.66 -10.84
CA PRO A 372 22.40 24.60 -11.62
C PRO A 372 20.98 24.11 -11.92
N ASP A 373 20.10 25.06 -12.24
CA ASP A 373 18.69 24.86 -12.61
C ASP A 373 17.88 24.12 -11.53
N THR A 374 18.29 24.20 -10.26
CA THR A 374 17.61 23.54 -9.14
C THR A 374 16.40 24.34 -8.66
N SER A 375 15.37 23.68 -8.13
CA SER A 375 14.15 24.36 -7.66
C SER A 375 13.64 23.84 -6.32
N SER A 376 13.09 24.75 -5.51
CA SER A 376 12.47 24.41 -4.22
C SER A 376 11.18 25.16 -3.95
N THR A 377 10.25 24.48 -3.30
CA THR A 377 9.02 25.07 -2.78
C THR A 377 8.84 24.62 -1.34
N ILE A 378 8.66 25.58 -0.43
CA ILE A 378 8.51 25.34 1.01
C ILE A 378 7.22 26.01 1.45
N ILE A 379 6.27 25.23 1.96
CA ILE A 379 5.01 25.70 2.53
C ILE A 379 4.97 25.20 3.97
N ALA A 380 5.08 26.11 4.92
CA ALA A 380 5.03 25.81 6.34
C ALA A 380 3.80 26.47 6.95
N LYS A 381 2.96 25.66 7.60
CA LYS A 381 1.80 26.14 8.35
C LYS A 381 1.98 25.84 9.83
N SER A 382 1.57 26.75 10.70
CA SER A 382 1.58 26.53 12.14
C SER A 382 0.27 26.95 12.79
N ILE A 383 -0.13 26.22 13.82
CA ILE A 383 -1.28 26.53 14.65
C ILE A 383 -0.82 26.53 16.12
N SER A 384 -1.09 27.61 16.83
CA SER A 384 -0.80 27.73 18.27
C SER A 384 -2.08 27.96 19.06
N LYS A 385 -2.27 27.18 20.13
CA LYS A 385 -3.44 27.22 21.04
C LYS A 385 -3.00 26.99 22.50
N ASP A 386 -3.78 27.48 23.45
CA ASP A 386 -3.68 27.36 24.90
C ASP A 386 -2.30 27.69 25.46
N GLY A 387 -1.65 28.73 24.91
CA GLY A 387 -0.30 29.13 25.32
C GLY A 387 0.81 28.32 24.66
N GLY A 388 0.46 27.41 23.74
CA GLY A 388 1.41 26.67 22.92
C GLY A 388 2.27 27.59 22.05
N ILE A 389 3.51 27.14 21.80
CA ILE A 389 4.53 27.87 21.07
C ILE A 389 4.85 27.11 19.77
N THR A 390 4.72 27.79 18.64
CA THR A 390 5.23 27.27 17.36
C THR A 390 6.36 28.18 16.87
N THR A 391 7.42 27.59 16.34
CA THR A 391 8.51 28.30 15.68
C THR A 391 8.73 27.67 14.32
N TYR A 392 8.60 28.44 13.26
CA TYR A 392 9.15 28.05 11.96
C TYR A 392 10.63 28.48 11.90
N ARG A 393 11.53 27.54 11.59
CA ARG A 393 12.95 27.82 11.37
C ARG A 393 13.43 27.19 10.06
N GLY A 394 13.70 28.05 9.08
CA GLY A 394 14.07 27.64 7.73
C GLY A 394 15.50 28.04 7.36
N LEU A 395 16.19 27.25 6.54
CA LEU A 395 17.40 27.65 5.82
C LEU A 395 17.22 27.41 4.32
N VAL A 396 17.38 28.44 3.51
CA VAL A 396 17.61 28.32 2.06
C VAL A 396 19.02 28.77 1.77
N LYS A 397 19.86 27.86 1.28
CA LYS A 397 21.25 28.15 0.90
C LYS A 397 21.45 27.91 -0.58
N ILE A 398 21.81 28.95 -1.32
CA ILE A 398 22.24 28.86 -2.72
C ILE A 398 23.76 28.96 -2.77
N ASN A 399 24.44 27.87 -3.14
CA ASN A 399 25.89 27.86 -3.28
C ASN A 399 26.33 28.48 -4.61
N LYS A 400 27.57 28.99 -4.64
CA LYS A 400 28.23 29.42 -5.87
C LYS A 400 28.24 28.29 -6.90
N GLY A 401 27.83 28.57 -8.13
CA GLY A 401 27.67 27.57 -9.19
C GLY A 401 26.25 26.99 -9.34
N ALA A 402 25.35 27.24 -8.40
CA ALA A 402 23.93 26.89 -8.51
C ALA A 402 23.15 27.93 -9.34
N THR A 403 23.63 28.19 -10.57
CA THR A 403 23.02 29.17 -11.47
C THR A 403 21.59 28.77 -11.88
N ASN A 404 20.72 29.77 -12.04
CA ASN A 404 19.28 29.63 -12.28
C ASN A 404 18.53 28.87 -11.18
N ALA A 405 19.05 28.81 -9.96
CA ALA A 405 18.32 28.23 -8.83
C ALA A 405 17.08 29.08 -8.50
N LYS A 406 15.97 28.41 -8.19
CA LYS A 406 14.70 29.04 -7.79
C LYS A 406 14.23 28.50 -6.44
N SER A 407 13.81 29.37 -5.53
CA SER A 407 13.21 28.97 -4.26
C SER A 407 12.01 29.84 -3.90
N ASN A 408 10.90 29.21 -3.50
CA ASN A 408 9.75 29.89 -2.91
C ASN A 408 9.49 29.37 -1.49
N VAL A 409 9.34 30.27 -0.52
CA VAL A 409 9.10 29.94 0.89
C VAL A 409 7.87 30.69 1.40
N GLU A 410 6.82 29.97 1.75
CA GLU A 410 5.57 30.49 2.30
C GLU A 410 5.40 29.97 3.74
N CYS A 411 5.23 30.88 4.68
CA CYS A 411 5.06 30.57 6.10
C CYS A 411 3.78 31.21 6.62
N ASP A 412 2.77 30.40 6.94
CA ASP A 412 1.52 30.89 7.53
C ASP A 412 1.39 30.41 8.98
N ALA A 413 1.11 31.33 9.89
CA ALA A 413 0.85 31.04 11.29
C ALA A 413 -0.57 31.46 11.69
N LEU A 414 -1.28 30.56 12.37
CA LEU A 414 -2.62 30.80 12.92
C LEU A 414 -2.59 30.69 14.45
N MET A 415 -2.84 31.80 15.13
CA MET A 415 -3.02 31.83 16.58
C MET A 415 -4.50 31.73 16.92
N VAL A 416 -4.86 30.73 17.72
CA VAL A 416 -6.25 30.45 18.12
C VAL A 416 -6.69 31.32 19.30
N ASP A 417 -5.75 31.79 20.12
CA ASP A 417 -5.99 32.64 21.27
C ASP A 417 -4.95 33.78 21.40
N ASN A 418 -5.00 34.50 22.53
CA ASN A 418 -4.15 35.65 22.81
C ASN A 418 -2.90 35.35 23.65
N ILE A 419 -2.79 34.14 24.20
CA ILE A 419 -1.68 33.73 25.09
C ILE A 419 -0.62 32.90 24.34
N SER A 420 -1.00 32.28 23.22
CA SER A 420 -0.13 31.54 22.34
C SER A 420 0.84 32.42 21.57
N ARG A 421 1.95 31.80 21.15
CA ARG A 421 3.03 32.46 20.41
C ARG A 421 3.35 31.71 19.12
N SER A 422 3.68 32.46 18.07
CA SER A 422 4.23 31.91 16.85
C SER A 422 5.40 32.77 16.36
N ASP A 423 6.58 32.16 16.20
CA ASP A 423 7.79 32.81 15.70
C ASP A 423 8.13 32.28 14.29
N THR A 424 8.68 33.14 13.42
CA THR A 424 9.15 32.75 12.08
C THR A 424 10.58 33.26 11.90
N ILE A 425 11.54 32.34 11.76
CA ILE A 425 12.98 32.61 11.74
C ILE A 425 13.58 32.04 10.44
N PRO A 426 13.48 32.77 9.32
CA PRO A 426 14.05 32.35 8.04
C PRO A 426 15.54 32.74 7.94
N TYR A 427 16.36 31.83 7.45
CA TYR A 427 17.74 32.08 7.06
C TYR A 427 17.87 31.91 5.55
N ILE A 428 18.21 32.98 4.84
CA ILE A 428 18.42 32.96 3.39
C ILE A 428 19.87 33.33 3.12
N GLN A 429 20.64 32.38 2.60
CA GLN A 429 22.06 32.54 2.29
C GLN A 429 22.27 32.36 0.78
N ILE A 430 22.55 33.46 0.08
CA ILE A 430 22.71 33.45 -1.38
C ILE A 430 24.17 33.76 -1.71
N LEU A 431 24.87 32.79 -2.30
CA LEU A 431 26.27 32.90 -2.73
C LEU A 431 26.41 32.90 -4.26
N GLU A 432 25.29 32.97 -4.99
CA GLU A 432 25.22 32.97 -6.46
C GLU A 432 24.34 34.13 -6.93
N ASN A 433 24.77 34.85 -7.98
CA ASN A 433 24.09 36.05 -8.45
C ASN A 433 22.92 35.72 -9.39
N LYS A 434 22.98 34.57 -10.06
CA LYS A 434 21.94 34.12 -11.00
C LYS A 434 20.95 33.20 -10.29
N SER A 435 20.15 33.72 -9.37
CA SER A 435 19.10 32.95 -8.68
C SER A 435 17.89 33.80 -8.31
N GLU A 436 16.72 33.17 -8.21
CA GLU A 436 15.45 33.80 -7.82
C GLU A 436 14.96 33.21 -6.50
N ILE A 437 14.75 34.04 -5.48
CA ILE A 437 14.27 33.61 -4.17
C ILE A 437 13.10 34.50 -3.75
N GLY A 438 11.97 33.88 -3.40
CA GLY A 438 10.82 34.52 -2.75
C GLY A 438 10.62 33.97 -1.35
N HIS A 439 10.33 34.85 -0.39
CA HIS A 439 9.89 34.48 0.95
C HIS A 439 8.72 35.34 1.37
N GLU A 440 7.64 34.69 1.80
CA GLU A 440 6.45 35.30 2.36
C GLU A 440 6.14 34.67 3.73
N ALA A 441 5.79 35.51 4.69
CA ALA A 441 5.36 35.09 6.02
C ALA A 441 4.11 35.87 6.45
N ARG A 442 3.07 35.16 6.89
CA ARG A 442 1.81 35.72 7.36
C ARG A 442 1.48 35.15 8.72
N THR A 443 1.24 36.02 9.69
CA THR A 443 0.76 35.63 11.02
C THR A 443 -0.62 36.23 11.24
N GLY A 444 -1.61 35.38 11.52
CA GLY A 444 -2.99 35.79 11.74
C GLY A 444 -3.56 35.23 13.03
N LYS A 445 -4.47 35.97 13.64
CA LYS A 445 -5.39 35.45 14.66
C LYS A 445 -6.69 35.01 14.01
N ILE A 446 -7.41 34.07 14.61
CA ILE A 446 -8.78 33.78 14.17
C ILE A 446 -9.61 35.06 14.34
N SER A 447 -10.19 35.54 13.24
CA SER A 447 -11.03 36.75 13.24
C SER A 447 -12.34 36.48 13.98
N GLN A 448 -12.63 37.32 14.98
CA GLN A 448 -13.89 37.28 15.72
C GLN A 448 -15.09 37.54 14.82
N GLU A 449 -14.93 38.33 13.76
CA GLU A 449 -15.99 38.54 12.77
C GLU A 449 -16.30 37.27 11.99
N LYS A 450 -15.28 36.46 11.64
CA LYS A 450 -15.47 35.18 10.96
C LYS A 450 -16.15 34.16 11.87
N ILE A 451 -15.77 34.12 13.15
CA ILE A 451 -16.43 33.30 14.17
C ILE A 451 -17.91 33.73 14.31
N PHE A 452 -18.16 35.02 14.52
CA PHE A 452 -19.50 35.57 14.66
C PHE A 452 -20.38 35.29 13.43
N TYR A 453 -19.81 35.42 12.23
CA TYR A 453 -20.50 35.09 10.98
C TYR A 453 -20.93 33.62 10.94
N LEU A 454 -20.04 32.68 11.28
CA LEU A 454 -20.38 31.25 11.33
C LEU A 454 -21.41 30.96 12.43
N MET A 455 -21.27 31.57 13.60
CA MET A 455 -22.25 31.43 14.68
C MET A 455 -23.64 31.95 14.29
N SER A 456 -23.72 33.04 13.53
CA SER A 456 -24.97 33.55 12.98
C SER A 456 -25.67 32.57 12.03
N ARG A 457 -24.93 31.57 11.50
CA ARG A 457 -25.45 30.49 10.65
C ARG A 457 -25.83 29.23 11.42
N GLY A 458 -25.79 29.27 12.75
CA GLY A 458 -26.21 28.18 13.64
C GLY A 458 -25.09 27.26 14.11
N PHE A 459 -23.83 27.56 13.79
CA PHE A 459 -22.69 26.83 14.34
C PHE A 459 -22.39 27.30 15.77
N SER A 460 -21.95 26.40 16.64
CA SER A 460 -21.32 26.80 17.90
C SER A 460 -19.98 27.52 17.64
N GLU A 461 -19.49 28.28 18.61
CA GLU A 461 -18.18 28.94 18.52
C GLU A 461 -17.05 27.92 18.26
N GLU A 462 -17.14 26.75 18.89
CA GLU A 462 -16.17 25.67 18.72
C GLU A 462 -16.21 25.04 17.32
N GLU A 463 -17.42 24.79 16.78
CA GLU A 463 -17.58 24.33 15.40
C GLU A 463 -17.05 25.38 14.40
N ALA A 464 -17.29 26.67 14.66
CA ALA A 464 -16.78 27.75 13.82
C ALA A 464 -15.25 27.80 13.80
N LYS A 465 -14.60 27.72 14.98
CA LYS A 465 -13.14 27.66 15.09
C LYS A 465 -12.57 26.45 14.37
N LYS A 466 -13.16 25.26 14.56
CA LYS A 466 -12.77 24.03 13.86
C LYS A 466 -12.86 24.18 12.35
N MET A 467 -13.96 24.75 11.83
CA MET A 467 -14.10 24.98 10.38
C MET A 467 -13.01 25.90 9.81
N ILE A 468 -12.68 26.98 10.52
CA ILE A 468 -11.62 27.91 10.10
C ILE A 468 -10.26 27.20 10.09
N VAL A 469 -9.95 26.44 11.13
CA VAL A 469 -8.73 25.64 11.23
C VAL A 469 -8.67 24.58 10.11
N SER A 470 -9.75 23.85 9.87
CA SER A 470 -9.85 22.85 8.78
C SER A 470 -9.60 23.47 7.40
N GLY A 471 -10.13 24.68 7.14
CA GLY A 471 -9.84 25.41 5.92
C GLY A 471 -8.37 25.84 5.80
N PHE A 472 -7.74 26.20 6.92
CA PHE A 472 -6.33 26.58 6.97
C PHE A 472 -5.38 25.41 6.63
N ILE A 473 -5.72 24.19 7.05
CA ILE A 473 -4.92 22.97 6.83
C ILE A 473 -5.23 22.26 5.50
N GLU A 474 -6.31 22.65 4.81
CA GLU A 474 -6.78 22.01 3.56
C GLU A 474 -5.69 21.81 2.49
N PRO A 475 -4.75 22.76 2.26
CA PRO A 475 -3.69 22.57 1.27
C PRO A 475 -2.79 21.35 1.56
N ILE A 476 -2.65 20.98 2.82
CA ILE A 476 -1.80 19.88 3.30
C ILE A 476 -2.56 18.57 3.23
N THR A 477 -3.82 18.55 3.66
CA THR A 477 -4.66 17.35 3.59
C THR A 477 -4.88 16.90 2.15
N LYS A 478 -4.97 17.83 1.18
CA LYS A 478 -5.02 17.53 -0.26
C LYS A 478 -3.76 16.83 -0.81
N GLN A 479 -2.62 16.94 -0.13
CA GLN A 479 -1.34 16.33 -0.55
C GLN A 479 -1.10 14.95 0.05
N LEU A 480 -1.87 14.60 1.08
CA LEU A 480 -1.81 13.30 1.75
C LEU A 480 -2.71 12.27 1.04
N PRO A 481 -2.34 10.97 1.05
CA PRO A 481 -3.29 9.91 0.69
C PRO A 481 -4.53 9.98 1.58
N GLY A 482 -5.68 9.54 1.04
CA GLY A 482 -6.98 9.74 1.69
C GLY A 482 -7.05 9.25 3.13
N GLU A 483 -6.42 8.11 3.44
CA GLU A 483 -6.39 7.58 4.81
C GLU A 483 -5.67 8.52 5.79
N TYR A 484 -4.51 9.08 5.40
CA TYR A 484 -3.73 9.99 6.24
C TYR A 484 -4.35 11.39 6.34
N ALA A 485 -5.06 11.83 5.31
CA ALA A 485 -5.80 13.09 5.35
C ALA A 485 -6.95 13.03 6.37
N ILE A 486 -7.66 11.90 6.43
CA ILE A 486 -8.72 11.66 7.43
C ILE A 486 -8.11 11.62 8.84
N GLU A 487 -7.01 10.91 9.02
CA GLU A 487 -6.31 10.84 10.32
C GLU A 487 -5.85 12.23 10.80
N LEU A 488 -5.18 13.00 9.95
CA LEU A 488 -4.72 14.35 10.30
C LEU A 488 -5.88 15.27 10.70
N ASN A 489 -7.00 15.23 9.96
CA ASN A 489 -8.20 15.99 10.32
C ASN A 489 -8.72 15.58 11.69
N ARG A 490 -8.79 14.26 11.96
CA ARG A 490 -9.28 13.75 13.24
C ARG A 490 -8.37 14.12 14.41
N LEU A 491 -7.06 14.08 14.22
CA LEU A 491 -6.08 14.50 15.22
C LEU A 491 -6.20 15.99 15.55
N ILE A 492 -6.38 16.83 14.55
CA ILE A 492 -6.58 18.27 14.74
C ILE A 492 -7.92 18.52 15.45
N GLU A 493 -8.98 17.82 15.10
CA GLU A 493 -10.25 17.90 15.83
C GLU A 493 -10.07 17.56 17.32
N LEU A 494 -9.32 16.50 17.64
CA LEU A 494 -9.04 16.08 19.02
C LEU A 494 -8.23 17.14 19.80
N GLU A 495 -7.20 17.72 19.18
CA GLU A 495 -6.42 18.81 19.79
C GLU A 495 -7.24 20.11 19.92
N MET A 496 -8.25 20.29 19.07
CA MET A 496 -9.21 21.38 19.19
C MET A 496 -10.26 21.12 20.28
N GLU A 497 -10.67 19.87 20.52
CA GLU A 497 -11.64 19.46 21.55
C GLU A 497 -11.05 19.39 22.96
N GLY A 498 -9.78 18.96 23.09
CA GLY A 498 -9.12 18.64 24.37
C GLY A 498 -8.75 19.83 25.28
N SER A 499 -9.38 20.99 25.09
CA SER A 499 -9.04 22.24 25.80
C SER A 499 -10.23 22.86 26.52
N LEU A 500 -11.03 22.06 27.21
CA LEU A 500 -11.96 22.58 28.21
C LEU A 500 -11.99 21.64 29.43
N GLY A 501 -11.56 22.21 30.56
CA GLY A 501 -12.15 22.04 31.90
C GLY A 501 -12.30 20.64 32.45
#